data_AF-A0A669KAW7-F1
#
_entry.id   AF-A0A669KAW7-F1
#
_cell.length_a   1.000
_cell.length_b   1.000
_cell.length_c   1.000
_cell.angle_alpha   90.00
_cell.angle_beta   90.00
_cell.angle_gamma   90.00
#
_symmetry.space_group_name_H-M   'P 1'
#
loop_
_entity.id
_entity.type
_entity.pdbx_description
1 polymer ?
#
loop_
_entity_poly.entity_id
_entity_poly.type
_entity_poly.pdbx_seq_one_letter_code
_entity_poly.pdbx_strand_id
1 'polypeptide(L)'
;MVLLHVKRGDESQFLLQAPGSTELEELTVQVARVYNGRLKVQRLCSEMEELAEHGIFLPPNMQGLTDDQIEELKLKDEWGEKCVPSGGAVFKKDDIGRRNGQAPNEKMKQVLKKTIEEAKAIISKKQVEAGVCVTMEMVKDALDQLRGAVMIVYPMGLPPYDPIRMEFENKEDLSGTQAGLNVIKEAEAQLWWAAKELRRTKKLSDYVGKNEKTKIIAKIQQALEPAFGKISPLSADEETIPKYAGHKNQSATLLGQRSSSNNSAPPKPMSLKIERISSWKTPPQENRDKNLSRRRQDRRATPTGRPTPCAERRGGV
;
A
#
# COMPACT_ATOMS: atom_id res chain seq x y z
N MET A 1 22.83 -5.52 -7.26
CA MET A 1 21.74 -5.22 -6.30
C MET A 1 20.76 -6.38 -6.21
N VAL A 2 20.58 -6.93 -5.01
CA VAL A 2 19.68 -8.06 -4.73
C VAL A 2 18.22 -7.60 -4.87
N LEU A 3 17.41 -8.43 -5.52
CA LEU A 3 15.98 -8.17 -5.70
C LEU A 3 15.18 -8.94 -4.64
N LEU A 4 14.47 -8.21 -3.78
CA LEU A 4 13.60 -8.75 -2.75
C LEU A 4 12.15 -8.76 -3.24
N HIS A 5 11.59 -9.95 -3.40
CA HIS A 5 10.16 -10.13 -3.56
C HIS A 5 9.51 -10.26 -2.19
N VAL A 6 8.89 -9.19 -1.71
CA VAL A 6 8.25 -9.12 -0.41
C VAL A 6 6.86 -9.73 -0.47
N LYS A 7 6.58 -10.67 0.43
CA LYS A 7 5.28 -11.33 0.59
C LYS A 7 4.75 -11.17 2.01
N ARG A 8 3.44 -11.21 2.19
CA ARG A 8 2.79 -11.41 3.50
C ARG A 8 1.87 -12.61 3.40
N GLY A 9 2.05 -13.62 4.25
CA GLY A 9 1.44 -14.93 4.06
C GLY A 9 1.86 -15.55 2.72
N ASP A 10 0.89 -15.74 1.82
CA ASP A 10 1.12 -16.22 0.45
C ASP A 10 0.95 -15.12 -0.62
N GLU A 11 0.48 -13.94 -0.21
CA GLU A 11 0.24 -12.83 -1.11
C GLU A 11 1.54 -12.08 -1.45
N SER A 12 1.76 -11.87 -2.74
CA SER A 12 2.80 -10.99 -3.26
C SER A 12 2.43 -9.53 -2.98
N GLN A 13 3.34 -8.82 -2.32
CA GLN A 13 3.11 -7.43 -1.92
C GLN A 13 3.81 -6.49 -2.90
N PHE A 14 5.15 -6.44 -2.88
CA PHE A 14 5.93 -5.55 -3.74
C PHE A 14 7.34 -6.12 -4.00
N LEU A 15 8.04 -5.53 -4.97
CA LEU A 15 9.47 -5.77 -5.17
C LEU A 15 10.27 -4.61 -4.57
N LEU A 16 11.39 -4.93 -3.93
CA LEU A 16 12.34 -3.95 -3.41
C LEU A 16 13.73 -4.34 -3.90
N GLN A 17 14.58 -3.37 -4.19
CA GLN A 17 15.98 -3.61 -4.53
C GLN A 17 16.89 -3.04 -3.46
N ALA A 18 17.89 -3.82 -3.03
CA ALA A 18 18.86 -3.41 -2.03
C ALA A 18 20.27 -3.97 -2.33
N PRO A 19 21.34 -3.27 -1.95
CA PRO A 19 22.69 -3.82 -2.03
C PRO A 19 22.86 -5.01 -1.08
N GLY A 20 23.71 -5.96 -1.46
CA GLY A 20 24.03 -7.10 -0.59
C GLY A 20 24.75 -6.68 0.70
N SER A 21 25.43 -5.53 0.69
CA SER A 21 26.12 -4.97 1.85
C SER A 21 25.20 -4.34 2.90
N THR A 22 23.91 -4.14 2.60
CA THR A 22 22.94 -3.53 3.51
C THR A 22 22.74 -4.38 4.76
N GLU A 23 22.63 -3.71 5.90
CA GLU A 23 22.32 -4.34 7.17
C GLU A 23 20.85 -4.78 7.20
N LEU A 24 20.58 -5.96 7.75
CA LEU A 24 19.22 -6.48 7.79
C LEU A 24 18.31 -5.66 8.69
N GLU A 25 18.83 -4.98 9.71
CA GLU A 25 18.08 -3.98 10.50
C GLU A 25 17.53 -2.88 9.59
N GLU A 26 18.41 -2.18 8.87
CA GLU A 26 18.02 -1.11 7.94
C GLU A 26 17.07 -1.61 6.86
N LEU A 27 17.35 -2.78 6.29
CA LEU A 27 16.51 -3.38 5.26
C LEU A 27 15.12 -3.74 5.79
N THR A 28 15.03 -4.28 7.01
CA THR A 28 13.76 -4.64 7.65
C THR A 28 12.92 -3.40 7.91
N VAL A 29 13.55 -2.33 8.43
CA VAL A 29 12.90 -1.03 8.63
C VAL A 29 12.42 -0.44 7.31
N GLN A 30 13.25 -0.48 6.25
CA GLN A 30 12.87 -0.01 4.93
C GLN A 30 11.69 -0.79 4.34
N VAL A 31 11.71 -2.12 4.42
CA VAL A 31 10.63 -2.99 3.94
C VAL A 31 9.34 -2.70 4.72
N ALA A 32 9.40 -2.57 6.05
CA ALA A 32 8.25 -2.24 6.88
C ALA A 32 7.68 -0.85 6.53
N ARG A 33 8.53 0.16 6.32
CA ARG A 33 8.10 1.51 5.91
C ARG A 33 7.39 1.51 4.57
N VAL A 34 7.96 0.86 3.56
CA VAL A 34 7.31 0.76 2.24
C VAL A 34 6.00 -0.02 2.34
N TYR A 35 5.97 -1.10 3.12
CA TYR A 35 4.76 -1.88 3.35
C TYR A 35 3.64 -1.04 3.98
N ASN A 36 3.92 -0.38 5.11
CA ASN A 36 2.96 0.47 5.81
C ASN A 36 2.55 1.69 4.98
N GLY A 37 3.49 2.29 4.26
CA GLY A 37 3.21 3.40 3.36
C GLY A 37 2.27 3.02 2.22
N ARG A 38 2.40 1.81 1.66
CA ARG A 38 1.42 1.29 0.68
C ARG A 38 0.04 1.11 1.30
N LEU A 39 -0.05 0.57 2.51
CA LEU A 39 -1.34 0.46 3.22
C LEU A 39 -1.97 1.83 3.47
N LYS A 40 -1.16 2.83 3.81
CA LYS A 40 -1.58 4.22 3.99
C LYS A 40 -2.15 4.84 2.72
N VAL A 41 -1.43 4.72 1.60
CA VAL A 41 -1.94 5.15 0.28
C VAL A 41 -3.25 4.44 -0.06
N GLN A 42 -3.35 3.13 0.20
CA GLN A 42 -4.56 2.37 -0.07
C GLN A 42 -5.76 2.87 0.74
N ARG A 43 -5.59 3.16 2.04
CA ARG A 43 -6.65 3.75 2.89
C ARG A 43 -7.09 5.11 2.36
N LEU A 44 -6.13 6.00 2.08
CA LEU A 44 -6.41 7.33 1.55
C LEU A 44 -7.20 7.25 0.24
N CYS A 45 -6.80 6.36 -0.66
CA CYS A 45 -7.53 6.16 -1.91
C CYS A 45 -8.99 5.76 -1.68
N SER A 46 -9.29 4.87 -0.73
CA SER A 46 -10.67 4.50 -0.41
C SER A 46 -11.47 5.66 0.18
N GLU A 47 -10.89 6.41 1.12
CA GLU A 47 -11.55 7.59 1.71
C GLU A 47 -11.76 8.71 0.68
N MET A 48 -10.82 8.92 -0.23
CA MET A 48 -10.95 9.91 -1.30
C MET A 48 -12.00 9.52 -2.34
N GLU A 49 -12.27 8.23 -2.55
CA GLU A 49 -13.39 7.78 -3.39
C GLU A 49 -14.73 8.20 -2.77
N GLU A 50 -14.89 8.02 -1.46
CA GLU A 50 -16.07 8.47 -0.75
C GLU A 50 -16.18 10.01 -0.72
N LEU A 51 -15.06 10.73 -0.54
CA LEU A 51 -15.01 12.20 -0.62
C LEU A 51 -15.50 12.71 -1.99
N ALA A 52 -15.11 12.01 -3.06
CA ALA A 52 -15.49 12.35 -4.43
C ALA A 52 -16.99 12.10 -4.70
N GLU A 53 -17.62 11.18 -3.98
CA GLU A 53 -19.03 10.83 -4.15
C GLU A 53 -19.96 11.59 -3.19
N HIS A 54 -19.56 11.85 -1.95
CA HIS A 54 -20.44 12.33 -0.88
C HIS A 54 -19.93 13.59 -0.15
N GLY A 55 -18.76 14.12 -0.50
CA GLY A 55 -18.23 15.31 0.14
C GLY A 55 -17.52 15.05 1.46
N ILE A 56 -17.29 16.11 2.23
CA ILE A 56 -16.50 16.08 3.48
C ILE A 56 -17.20 15.30 4.60
N PHE A 57 -16.43 14.84 5.57
CA PHE A 57 -16.99 14.24 6.78
C PHE A 57 -17.86 15.22 7.58
N LEU A 58 -18.96 14.71 8.13
CA LEU A 58 -19.75 15.44 9.11
C LEU A 58 -19.00 15.55 10.44
N PRO A 59 -19.28 16.60 11.23
CA PRO A 59 -18.82 16.69 12.61
C PRO A 59 -19.17 15.43 13.43
N PRO A 60 -18.31 14.95 14.35
CA PRO A 60 -18.57 13.73 15.12
C PRO A 60 -19.88 13.72 15.92
N ASN A 61 -20.37 14.89 16.33
CA ASN A 61 -21.65 15.08 17.03
C ASN A 61 -22.88 14.96 16.12
N MET A 62 -22.70 14.93 14.80
CA MET A 62 -23.79 14.82 13.81
C MET A 62 -23.79 13.47 13.07
N GLN A 63 -22.70 12.70 13.16
CA GLN A 63 -22.58 11.41 12.47
C GLN A 63 -23.57 10.38 13.05
N GLY A 64 -24.31 9.70 12.18
CA GLY A 64 -25.26 8.65 12.57
C GLY A 64 -26.57 9.15 13.18
N LEU A 65 -26.80 10.46 13.21
CA LEU A 65 -28.11 11.04 13.54
C LEU A 65 -28.99 11.11 12.29
N THR A 66 -30.30 11.01 12.50
CA THR A 66 -31.29 11.25 11.43
C THR A 66 -31.44 12.74 11.15
N ASP A 67 -31.90 13.07 9.95
CA ASP A 67 -32.15 14.46 9.53
C ASP A 67 -33.07 15.18 10.54
N ASP A 68 -34.11 14.49 11.04
CA ASP A 68 -35.06 15.00 12.04
C ASP A 68 -34.38 15.31 13.40
N GLN A 69 -33.47 14.44 13.86
CA GLN A 69 -32.72 14.64 15.10
C GLN A 69 -31.74 15.82 14.98
N ILE A 70 -31.14 16.00 13.80
CA ILE A 70 -30.24 17.13 13.53
C ILE A 70 -31.02 18.45 13.59
N GLU A 71 -32.23 18.48 13.02
CA GLU A 71 -33.12 19.65 13.07
C GLU A 71 -33.60 19.93 14.50
N GLU A 72 -34.00 18.91 15.26
CA GLU A 72 -34.46 19.05 16.65
C GLU A 72 -33.34 19.57 17.56
N LEU A 73 -32.13 19.03 17.41
CA LEU A 73 -30.94 19.45 18.17
C LEU A 73 -30.31 20.74 17.61
N LYS A 74 -30.83 21.26 16.49
CA LYS A 74 -30.34 22.47 15.79
C LYS A 74 -28.83 22.43 15.53
N LEU A 75 -28.30 21.25 15.25
CA LEU A 75 -26.87 21.07 14.96
C LEU A 75 -26.57 21.64 13.57
N LYS A 76 -25.47 22.39 13.47
CA LYS A 76 -25.03 23.02 12.22
C LYS A 76 -23.65 22.52 11.84
N ASP A 77 -23.49 22.21 10.56
CA ASP A 77 -22.18 21.89 9.98
C ASP A 77 -21.41 23.18 9.70
N GLU A 78 -20.60 23.62 10.67
CA GLU A 78 -19.74 24.80 10.53
C GLU A 78 -18.64 24.63 9.47
N TRP A 79 -18.32 23.39 9.11
CA TRP A 79 -17.27 23.08 8.16
C TRP A 79 -17.80 22.92 6.74
N GLY A 80 -19.08 22.57 6.56
CA GLY A 80 -19.74 22.53 5.26
C GLY A 80 -19.67 23.86 4.50
N GLU A 81 -19.77 24.99 5.21
CA GLU A 81 -19.65 26.33 4.61
C GLU A 81 -18.19 26.77 4.37
N LYS A 82 -17.24 26.24 5.15
CA LYS A 82 -15.82 26.59 5.05
C LYS A 82 -15.09 25.75 4.00
N CYS A 83 -15.45 24.47 3.89
CA CYS A 83 -14.80 23.48 3.04
C CYS A 83 -15.64 23.20 1.79
N VAL A 84 -15.92 24.26 1.02
CA VAL A 84 -16.65 24.13 -0.24
C VAL A 84 -15.69 23.68 -1.35
N PRO A 85 -16.08 22.68 -2.15
CA PRO A 85 -15.25 22.25 -3.26
C PRO A 85 -15.14 23.32 -4.36
N SER A 86 -14.00 23.36 -5.03
CA SER A 86 -13.69 24.25 -6.15
C SER A 86 -14.74 24.10 -7.27
N GLY A 87 -15.45 25.19 -7.55
CA GLY A 87 -16.50 25.24 -8.56
C GLY A 87 -17.91 24.94 -8.06
N GLY A 88 -18.09 24.68 -6.77
CA GLY A 88 -19.40 24.42 -6.16
C GLY A 88 -19.65 22.94 -5.86
N ALA A 89 -20.65 22.70 -5.03
CA ALA A 89 -21.04 21.37 -4.57
C ALA A 89 -22.32 20.89 -5.26
N VAL A 90 -22.41 19.58 -5.44
CA VAL A 90 -23.60 18.86 -5.90
C VAL A 90 -24.08 17.98 -4.76
N PHE A 91 -25.35 18.13 -4.38
CA PHE A 91 -25.90 17.34 -3.30
C PHE A 91 -26.09 15.88 -3.72
N LYS A 92 -25.42 14.98 -3.01
CA LYS A 92 -25.57 13.53 -3.11
C LYS A 92 -25.53 12.93 -1.71
N LYS A 93 -26.69 12.54 -1.20
CA LYS A 93 -26.84 11.97 0.15
C LYS A 93 -25.92 10.76 0.34
N ASP A 94 -25.33 10.68 1.53
CA ASP A 94 -24.59 9.52 2.00
C ASP A 94 -25.56 8.59 2.74
N ASP A 95 -25.71 7.36 2.26
CA ASP A 95 -26.61 6.37 2.85
C ASP A 95 -26.14 5.93 4.25
N ILE A 96 -24.85 6.12 4.55
CA ILE A 96 -24.23 5.76 5.84
C ILE A 96 -24.35 6.92 6.85
N GLY A 97 -24.60 8.15 6.39
CA GLY A 97 -24.72 9.33 7.26
C GLY A 97 -23.41 9.75 7.93
N ARG A 98 -22.26 9.47 7.30
CA ARG A 98 -20.93 9.89 7.79
C ARG A 98 -20.47 11.19 7.14
N ARG A 99 -20.86 11.43 5.89
CA ARG A 99 -20.48 12.60 5.09
C ARG A 99 -21.67 13.54 4.89
N ASN A 100 -21.39 14.81 4.62
CA ASN A 100 -22.42 15.85 4.57
C ASN A 100 -23.23 15.87 3.26
N GLY A 101 -22.88 15.02 2.30
CA GLY A 101 -23.53 14.90 1.00
C GLY A 101 -23.19 16.02 0.02
N GLN A 102 -22.29 16.94 0.35
CA GLN A 102 -21.88 18.04 -0.54
C GLN A 102 -20.72 17.58 -1.42
N ALA A 103 -21.03 16.81 -2.45
CA ALA A 103 -20.05 16.21 -3.34
C ALA A 103 -19.42 17.26 -4.29
N PRO A 104 -18.15 17.07 -4.71
CA PRO A 104 -17.54 17.95 -5.69
C PRO A 104 -18.18 17.79 -7.08
N ASN A 105 -18.14 18.86 -7.88
CA ASN A 105 -18.57 18.84 -9.28
C ASN A 105 -17.89 17.73 -10.10
N GLU A 106 -18.55 17.28 -11.18
CA GLU A 106 -18.07 16.18 -12.04
C GLU A 106 -16.63 16.37 -12.53
N LYS A 107 -16.22 17.60 -12.87
CA LYS A 107 -14.83 17.90 -13.26
C LYS A 107 -13.83 17.64 -12.13
N MET A 108 -14.14 18.07 -10.91
CA MET A 108 -13.28 17.90 -9.74
C MET A 108 -13.28 16.47 -9.23
N LYS A 109 -14.45 15.81 -9.32
CA LYS A 109 -14.59 14.38 -9.09
C LYS A 109 -13.69 13.56 -10.00
N GLN A 110 -13.61 13.92 -11.29
CA GLN A 110 -12.70 13.28 -12.23
C GLN A 110 -11.23 13.51 -11.88
N VAL A 111 -10.86 14.68 -11.36
CA VAL A 111 -9.49 14.93 -10.87
C VAL A 111 -9.16 13.96 -9.74
N LEU A 112 -10.04 13.84 -8.72
CA LEU A 112 -9.84 12.90 -7.61
C LEU A 112 -9.75 11.46 -8.12
N LYS A 113 -10.70 11.01 -8.96
CA LYS A 113 -10.73 9.64 -9.48
C LYS A 113 -9.47 9.30 -10.28
N LYS A 114 -9.01 10.19 -11.16
CA LYS A 114 -7.77 9.98 -11.93
C LYS A 114 -6.56 9.86 -11.02
N THR A 115 -6.40 10.77 -10.06
CA THR A 115 -5.26 10.73 -9.14
C THR A 115 -5.30 9.50 -8.23
N ILE A 116 -6.50 9.04 -7.84
CA ILE A 116 -6.68 7.79 -7.08
C ILE A 116 -6.25 6.58 -7.92
N GLU A 117 -6.65 6.51 -9.19
CA GLU A 117 -6.24 5.43 -10.10
C GLU A 117 -4.73 5.41 -10.33
N GLU A 118 -4.11 6.58 -10.52
CA GLU A 118 -2.66 6.74 -10.64
C GLU A 118 -1.93 6.28 -9.37
N ALA A 119 -2.36 6.73 -8.19
CA ALA A 119 -1.78 6.32 -6.92
C ALA A 119 -1.95 4.81 -6.68
N LYS A 120 -3.15 4.25 -6.96
CA LYS A 120 -3.41 2.81 -6.89
C LYS A 120 -2.52 2.02 -7.85
N ALA A 121 -2.21 2.55 -9.03
CA ALA A 121 -1.31 1.92 -9.99
C ALA A 121 0.15 1.88 -9.46
N ILE A 122 0.61 2.94 -8.78
CA ILE A 122 1.94 3.00 -8.16
C ILE A 122 2.11 1.92 -7.09
N ILE A 123 1.10 1.70 -6.24
CA ILE A 123 1.18 0.73 -5.15
C ILE A 123 0.63 -0.66 -5.50
N SER A 124 0.14 -0.86 -6.73
CA SER A 124 -0.57 -2.09 -7.13
C SER A 124 0.29 -3.34 -7.00
N LYS A 125 -0.34 -4.47 -6.66
CA LYS A 125 0.29 -5.80 -6.74
C LYS A 125 0.75 -6.13 -8.18
N LYS A 126 0.14 -5.52 -9.20
CA LYS A 126 0.54 -5.65 -10.62
C LYS A 126 1.98 -5.19 -10.90
N GLN A 127 2.53 -4.29 -10.08
CA GLN A 127 3.92 -3.84 -10.18
C GLN A 127 4.91 -5.02 -10.04
N VAL A 128 4.54 -6.04 -9.26
CA VAL A 128 5.36 -7.24 -9.06
C VAL A 128 5.47 -8.06 -10.34
N GLU A 129 4.38 -8.20 -11.08
CA GLU A 129 4.33 -8.92 -12.36
C GLU A 129 5.11 -8.15 -13.44
N ALA A 130 5.01 -6.82 -13.43
CA ALA A 130 5.78 -5.93 -14.30
C ALA A 130 7.28 -5.87 -13.95
N GLY A 131 7.70 -6.45 -12.82
CA GLY A 131 9.10 -6.43 -12.38
C GLY A 131 9.57 -5.07 -11.85
N VAL A 132 8.65 -4.15 -11.52
CA VAL A 132 8.97 -2.81 -11.04
C VAL A 132 9.17 -2.83 -9.53
N CYS A 133 10.26 -2.19 -9.07
CA CYS A 133 10.55 -2.06 -7.65
C CYS A 133 9.85 -0.83 -7.06
N VAL A 134 9.25 -0.99 -5.89
CA VAL A 134 8.60 0.09 -5.16
C VAL A 134 9.57 0.62 -4.11
N THR A 135 9.91 1.90 -4.21
CA THR A 135 10.73 2.62 -3.23
C THR A 135 9.87 3.51 -2.34
N MET A 136 10.44 3.96 -1.21
CA MET A 136 9.76 4.92 -0.34
C MET A 136 9.48 6.26 -1.05
N GLU A 137 10.32 6.64 -2.01
CA GLU A 137 10.13 7.85 -2.82
C GLU A 137 8.85 7.73 -3.65
N MET A 138 8.63 6.61 -4.35
CA MET A 138 7.40 6.38 -5.11
C MET A 138 6.14 6.43 -4.23
N VAL A 139 6.23 5.93 -2.99
CA VAL A 139 5.13 6.00 -2.02
C VAL A 139 4.87 7.44 -1.58
N LYS A 140 5.92 8.22 -1.30
CA LYS A 140 5.80 9.64 -0.97
C LYS A 140 5.21 10.45 -2.14
N ASP A 141 5.68 10.20 -3.35
CA ASP A 141 5.16 10.84 -4.55
C ASP A 141 3.67 10.55 -4.73
N ALA A 142 3.23 9.31 -4.50
CA ALA A 142 1.81 8.95 -4.52
C ALA A 142 1.00 9.68 -3.44
N LEU A 143 1.54 9.83 -2.22
CA LEU A 143 0.90 10.61 -1.15
C LEU A 143 0.80 12.10 -1.50
N ASP A 144 1.86 12.68 -2.07
CA ASP A 144 1.91 14.07 -2.46
C ASP A 144 0.96 14.37 -3.64
N GLN A 145 0.82 13.43 -4.59
CA GLN A 145 -0.18 13.49 -5.65
C GLN A 145 -1.60 13.53 -5.07
N LEU A 146 -1.93 12.62 -4.15
CA LEU A 146 -3.23 12.59 -3.49
C LEU A 146 -3.50 13.89 -2.71
N ARG A 147 -2.49 14.40 -1.99
CA ARG A 147 -2.58 15.68 -1.27
C ARG A 147 -2.81 16.86 -2.21
N GLY A 148 -2.10 16.89 -3.35
CA GLY A 148 -2.27 17.90 -4.37
C GLY A 148 -3.68 17.89 -4.96
N ALA A 149 -4.22 16.71 -5.26
CA ALA A 149 -5.59 16.57 -5.75
C ALA A 149 -6.63 17.05 -4.73
N VAL A 150 -6.47 16.71 -3.45
CA VAL A 150 -7.35 17.23 -2.38
C VAL A 150 -7.26 18.75 -2.31
N MET A 151 -6.07 19.35 -2.43
CA MET A 151 -5.90 20.80 -2.37
C MET A 151 -6.51 21.52 -3.59
N ILE A 152 -6.53 20.89 -4.77
CA ILE A 152 -7.19 21.42 -5.96
C ILE A 152 -8.71 21.43 -5.77
N VAL A 153 -9.26 20.33 -5.24
CA VAL A 153 -10.71 20.21 -5.04
C VAL A 153 -11.17 20.98 -3.81
N TYR A 154 -10.41 21.01 -2.74
CA TYR A 154 -10.72 21.69 -1.47
C TYR A 154 -9.58 22.65 -1.10
N PRO A 155 -9.55 23.87 -1.67
CA PRO A 155 -8.46 24.82 -1.48
C PRO A 155 -8.39 25.35 -0.04
N MET A 156 -9.52 25.37 0.68
CA MET A 156 -9.58 25.72 2.11
C MET A 156 -9.20 24.55 3.03
N GLY A 157 -8.82 23.40 2.45
CA GLY A 157 -8.50 22.18 3.16
C GLY A 157 -9.75 21.38 3.55
N LEU A 158 -9.51 20.28 4.25
CA LEU A 158 -10.54 19.41 4.83
C LEU A 158 -10.68 19.68 6.33
N PRO A 159 -11.82 19.31 6.95
CA PRO A 159 -12.01 19.42 8.38
C PRO A 159 -10.93 18.65 9.18
N PRO A 160 -10.55 19.11 10.38
CA PRO A 160 -9.48 18.50 11.18
C PRO A 160 -9.78 17.06 11.62
N TYR A 161 -11.07 16.72 11.72
CA TYR A 161 -11.56 15.38 12.07
C TYR A 161 -11.79 14.48 10.84
N ASP A 162 -11.55 14.97 9.62
CA ASP A 162 -11.69 14.15 8.42
C ASP A 162 -10.55 13.11 8.36
N PRO A 163 -10.84 11.80 8.16
CA PRO A 163 -9.83 10.75 8.10
C PRO A 163 -8.72 11.03 7.09
N ILE A 164 -9.04 11.66 5.96
CA ILE A 164 -8.06 11.99 4.92
C ILE A 164 -7.03 12.98 5.47
N ARG A 165 -7.49 14.00 6.20
CA ARG A 165 -6.60 14.99 6.80
C ARG A 165 -5.80 14.41 7.96
N MET A 166 -6.43 13.62 8.83
CA MET A 166 -5.74 12.97 9.94
C MET A 166 -4.62 12.06 9.44
N GLU A 167 -4.88 11.30 8.37
CA GLU A 167 -3.92 10.42 7.75
C GLU A 167 -2.78 11.22 7.07
N PHE A 168 -3.03 12.38 6.45
CA PHE A 168 -1.95 13.26 5.97
C PHE A 168 -1.10 13.87 7.10
N GLU A 169 -1.70 14.15 8.26
CA GLU A 169 -1.02 14.72 9.43
C GLU A 169 -0.34 13.66 10.32
N ASN A 170 -0.45 12.36 9.98
CA ASN A 170 0.03 11.23 10.79
C ASN A 170 -0.59 11.17 12.20
N LYS A 171 -1.85 11.59 12.32
CA LYS A 171 -2.65 11.60 13.56
C LYS A 171 -3.77 10.56 13.55
N GLU A 172 -3.76 9.66 12.57
CA GLU A 172 -4.73 8.58 12.48
C GLU A 172 -4.68 7.66 13.70
N ASP A 173 -5.86 7.36 14.26
CA ASP A 173 -6.01 6.28 15.22
C ASP A 173 -6.44 5.01 14.47
N LEU A 174 -5.51 4.06 14.37
CA LEU A 174 -5.76 2.75 13.76
C LEU A 174 -6.13 1.69 14.81
N SER A 175 -6.31 2.08 16.07
CA SER A 175 -6.73 1.16 17.12
C SER A 175 -8.15 0.65 16.86
N GLY A 176 -8.37 -0.65 17.07
CA GLY A 176 -9.68 -1.29 16.87
C GLY A 176 -10.13 -1.43 15.40
N THR A 177 -9.41 -0.89 14.41
CA THR A 177 -9.75 -1.03 12.99
C THR A 177 -9.04 -2.23 12.34
N GLN A 178 -9.67 -2.81 11.31
CA GLN A 178 -9.06 -3.86 10.48
C GLN A 178 -7.76 -3.40 9.81
N ALA A 179 -7.62 -2.09 9.55
CA ALA A 179 -6.39 -1.51 9.05
C ALA A 179 -5.24 -1.60 10.05
N GLY A 180 -5.50 -1.42 11.35
CA GLY A 180 -4.48 -1.50 12.40
C GLY A 180 -3.87 -2.89 12.53
N LEU A 181 -4.68 -3.95 12.36
CA LEU A 181 -4.21 -5.35 12.33
C LEU A 181 -3.22 -5.63 11.20
N ASN A 182 -3.26 -4.81 10.14
CA ASN A 182 -2.39 -4.96 8.99
C ASN A 182 -1.10 -4.15 9.09
N VAL A 183 -1.02 -3.16 9.97
CA VAL A 183 0.17 -2.31 10.12
C VAL A 183 1.21 -3.04 10.97
N ILE A 184 2.45 -3.08 10.47
CA ILE A 184 3.55 -3.74 11.15
C ILE A 184 4.48 -2.67 11.72
N LYS A 185 4.62 -2.60 13.04
CA LYS A 185 5.57 -1.67 13.67
C LYS A 185 7.00 -2.01 13.25
N GLU A 186 7.80 -0.98 12.98
CA GLU A 186 9.21 -1.15 12.56
C GLU A 186 10.01 -2.01 13.55
N ALA A 187 9.78 -1.82 14.85
CA ALA A 187 10.44 -2.58 15.92
C ALA A 187 10.05 -4.07 15.95
N GLU A 188 8.84 -4.42 15.51
CA GLU A 188 8.29 -5.79 15.58
C GLU A 188 8.34 -6.54 14.23
N ALA A 189 8.82 -5.89 13.17
CA ALA A 189 8.89 -6.47 11.83
C ALA A 189 9.95 -7.59 11.70
N GLN A 190 9.57 -8.77 11.25
CA GLN A 190 10.52 -9.86 10.97
C GLN A 190 10.52 -10.19 9.49
N LEU A 191 11.71 -10.46 8.93
CA LEU A 191 11.88 -10.92 7.56
C LEU A 191 12.32 -12.38 7.53
N TRP A 192 11.62 -13.18 6.75
CA TRP A 192 11.88 -14.61 6.58
C TRP A 192 12.26 -14.93 5.14
N TRP A 193 13.34 -15.67 4.96
CA TRP A 193 13.76 -16.17 3.66
C TRP A 193 14.05 -17.67 3.75
N ALA A 194 13.42 -18.47 2.87
CA ALA A 194 13.60 -19.92 2.82
C ALA A 194 13.45 -20.63 4.19
N ALA A 195 12.38 -20.30 4.91
CA ALA A 195 12.09 -20.81 6.27
C ALA A 195 13.17 -20.47 7.34
N LYS A 196 14.05 -19.51 7.06
CA LYS A 196 15.01 -18.97 8.02
C LYS A 196 14.71 -17.50 8.27
N GLU A 197 14.76 -17.11 9.54
CA GLU A 197 14.69 -15.72 9.94
C GLU A 197 15.98 -14.98 9.52
N LEU A 198 15.81 -13.85 8.85
CA LEU A 198 16.86 -12.90 8.54
C LEU A 198 17.11 -12.05 9.78
N ARG A 199 18.12 -12.44 10.56
CA ARG A 199 18.45 -11.75 11.81
C ARG A 199 18.92 -10.33 11.52
N ARG A 200 18.31 -9.35 12.17
CA ARG A 200 18.59 -7.93 11.93
C ARG A 200 20.05 -7.52 12.17
N THR A 201 20.76 -8.24 13.05
CA THR A 201 22.18 -7.99 13.37
C THR A 201 23.17 -8.38 12.27
N LYS A 202 22.73 -8.98 11.17
CA LYS A 202 23.59 -9.49 10.08
C LYS A 202 23.41 -8.69 8.80
N LYS A 203 24.28 -8.93 7.81
CA LYS A 203 24.15 -8.33 6.48
C LYS A 203 23.39 -9.25 5.53
N LEU A 204 22.77 -8.67 4.52
CA LEU A 204 22.06 -9.44 3.49
C LEU A 204 23.02 -10.40 2.75
N SER A 205 24.28 -9.99 2.57
CA SER A 205 25.35 -10.78 1.94
C SER A 205 25.66 -12.08 2.69
N ASP A 206 25.40 -12.16 4.00
CA ASP A 206 25.69 -13.36 4.79
C ASP A 206 24.71 -14.50 4.45
N TYR A 207 23.56 -14.15 3.89
CA TYR A 207 22.51 -15.09 3.50
C TYR A 207 22.52 -15.35 1.99
N VAL A 208 22.59 -14.29 1.18
CA VAL A 208 22.49 -14.35 -0.29
C VAL A 208 23.87 -14.60 -0.95
N GLY A 209 24.95 -14.39 -0.20
CA GLY A 209 26.32 -14.43 -0.70
C GLY A 209 26.73 -13.14 -1.40
N LYS A 210 27.87 -13.17 -2.11
CA LYS A 210 28.39 -12.02 -2.89
C LYS A 210 27.67 -11.81 -4.22
N ASN A 211 26.61 -12.57 -4.50
CA ASN A 211 25.90 -12.48 -5.78
C ASN A 211 24.85 -11.38 -5.73
N GLU A 212 25.13 -10.34 -6.50
CA GLU A 212 24.29 -9.16 -6.59
C GLU A 212 23.18 -9.27 -7.64
N LYS A 213 23.07 -10.37 -8.39
CA LYS A 213 22.00 -10.63 -9.37
C LYS A 213 21.02 -11.68 -8.89
N THR A 214 20.79 -11.76 -7.58
CA THR A 214 19.92 -12.77 -6.97
C THR A 214 18.55 -12.18 -6.65
N LYS A 215 17.49 -12.95 -6.93
CA LYS A 215 16.13 -12.67 -6.49
C LYS A 215 15.81 -13.55 -5.29
N ILE A 216 15.41 -12.96 -4.17
CA ILE A 216 14.97 -13.67 -2.97
C ILE A 216 13.49 -13.40 -2.69
N ILE A 217 12.79 -14.38 -2.13
CA ILE A 217 11.42 -14.20 -1.65
C ILE A 217 11.49 -14.00 -0.15
N ALA A 218 11.24 -12.77 0.30
CA ALA A 218 11.23 -12.40 1.70
C ALA A 218 9.78 -12.30 2.19
N LYS A 219 9.43 -13.01 3.26
CA LYS A 219 8.12 -12.87 3.91
C LYS A 219 8.25 -11.89 5.07
N ILE A 220 7.41 -10.86 5.12
CA ILE A 220 7.30 -9.95 6.26
C ILE A 220 6.23 -10.48 7.23
N GLN A 221 6.54 -10.48 8.52
CA GLN A 221 5.63 -10.87 9.60
C GLN A 221 5.77 -9.91 10.79
N GLN A 222 4.73 -9.85 11.62
CA GLN A 222 4.80 -9.21 12.94
C GLN A 222 5.26 -10.25 13.98
N ALA A 223 6.10 -9.87 14.93
CA ALA A 223 6.67 -10.79 15.92
C ALA A 223 5.66 -11.58 16.77
N LEU A 224 4.38 -11.17 16.78
CA LEU A 224 3.27 -11.86 17.45
C LEU A 224 2.55 -12.91 16.59
N GLU A 225 2.79 -12.95 15.26
CA GLU A 225 2.22 -13.99 14.41
C GLU A 225 2.99 -15.31 14.60
N PRO A 226 2.30 -16.46 14.72
CA PRO A 226 2.98 -17.75 14.88
C PRO A 226 3.89 -17.99 13.67
N ALA A 227 5.17 -18.21 13.94
CA ALA A 227 6.17 -18.54 12.94
C ALA A 227 5.67 -19.67 12.03
N PHE A 228 5.92 -19.53 10.73
CA PHE A 228 5.53 -20.51 9.70
C PHE A 228 5.82 -21.94 10.18
N GLY A 229 4.78 -22.76 10.31
CA GLY A 229 4.89 -24.19 10.63
C GLY A 229 4.39 -24.64 12.01
N LYS A 230 3.86 -23.75 12.86
CA LYS A 230 3.05 -24.18 14.02
C LYS A 230 1.57 -23.97 13.74
N ILE A 231 0.95 -25.01 13.19
CA ILE A 231 -0.50 -25.23 13.33
C ILE A 231 -0.74 -25.28 14.84
N SER A 232 -1.42 -24.29 15.40
CA SER A 232 -1.96 -24.43 16.76
C SER A 232 -3.12 -25.43 16.68
N PRO A 233 -3.20 -26.41 17.60
CA PRO A 233 -4.31 -27.34 17.59
C PRO A 233 -5.60 -26.58 17.85
N LEU A 234 -6.63 -27.03 17.14
CA LEU A 234 -8.04 -26.69 17.30
C LEU A 234 -8.38 -26.47 18.78
N SER A 235 -9.02 -25.35 19.09
CA SER A 235 -9.76 -25.18 20.35
C SER A 235 -10.94 -26.15 20.33
N ALA A 236 -10.71 -27.38 20.75
CA ALA A 236 -11.74 -28.20 21.34
C ALA A 236 -11.86 -27.76 22.80
N ASP A 237 -13.02 -27.25 23.16
CA ASP A 237 -13.81 -27.77 24.28
C ASP A 237 -15.13 -27.01 24.30
N GLU A 238 -16.09 -27.51 23.50
CA GLU A 238 -17.51 -27.37 23.80
C GLU A 238 -17.77 -28.05 25.15
N GLU A 239 -18.12 -27.26 26.16
CA GLU A 239 -18.66 -27.75 27.42
C GLU A 239 -19.98 -28.49 27.16
N THR A 240 -19.90 -29.79 26.92
CA THR A 240 -21.04 -30.70 26.98
C THR A 240 -21.08 -31.39 28.34
N ILE A 241 -22.11 -31.04 29.10
CA ILE A 241 -22.49 -31.49 30.44
C ILE A 241 -22.43 -33.02 30.58
N PRO A 242 -21.85 -33.61 31.65
CA PRO A 242 -21.90 -35.05 31.87
C PRO A 242 -23.18 -35.42 32.63
N LYS A 243 -23.95 -36.39 32.10
CA LYS A 243 -24.94 -37.15 32.88
C LYS A 243 -24.59 -38.64 32.82
N TYR A 244 -24.32 -39.18 34.00
CA TYR A 244 -24.16 -40.61 34.28
C TYR A 244 -25.43 -41.41 33.98
N ALA A 245 -25.29 -42.63 33.46
CA ALA A 245 -25.60 -43.90 34.18
C ALA A 245 -25.91 -45.08 33.24
N GLY A 246 -25.10 -46.12 33.39
CA GLY A 246 -25.27 -47.57 33.14
C GLY A 246 -26.38 -48.14 32.26
N HIS A 247 -26.02 -49.12 31.41
CA HIS A 247 -26.61 -50.46 31.47
C HIS A 247 -25.78 -51.50 30.71
N LYS A 248 -25.68 -52.70 31.31
CA LYS A 248 -25.05 -53.94 30.83
C LYS A 248 -25.78 -54.51 29.61
N ASN A 249 -25.07 -55.21 28.70
CA ASN A 249 -25.22 -56.66 28.47
C ASN A 249 -24.33 -57.21 27.35
N GLN A 250 -24.11 -58.52 27.45
CA GLN A 250 -23.15 -59.39 26.79
C GLN A 250 -23.56 -59.82 25.36
N SER A 251 -22.57 -60.24 24.57
CA SER A 251 -22.43 -61.59 23.95
C SER A 251 -22.16 -61.64 22.43
N ALA A 252 -21.43 -62.72 22.08
CA ALA A 252 -21.40 -63.46 20.82
C ALA A 252 -20.29 -63.20 19.77
N THR A 253 -19.33 -64.13 19.81
CA THR A 253 -18.42 -64.63 18.76
C THR A 253 -19.15 -65.10 17.49
N LEU A 254 -18.60 -64.86 16.27
CA LEU A 254 -18.27 -65.89 15.24
C LEU A 254 -17.76 -65.33 13.89
N LEU A 255 -16.54 -65.77 13.54
CA LEU A 255 -16.00 -66.31 12.27
C LEU A 255 -16.29 -65.70 10.86
N GLY A 256 -15.18 -65.52 10.13
CA GLY A 256 -15.04 -65.64 8.66
C GLY A 256 -15.16 -64.32 7.87
N GLN A 257 -14.38 -63.98 6.86
CA GLN A 257 -13.42 -64.69 6.01
C GLN A 257 -12.40 -63.71 5.40
N ARG A 258 -11.36 -64.32 4.83
CA ARG A 258 -10.12 -63.87 4.18
C ARG A 258 -10.33 -63.08 2.87
N SER A 259 -9.45 -62.11 2.58
CA SER A 259 -8.86 -61.76 1.25
C SER A 259 -7.94 -60.52 1.40
N SER A 260 -6.61 -60.67 1.49
CA SER A 260 -5.62 -60.54 0.39
C SER A 260 -5.57 -59.19 -0.34
N SER A 261 -4.54 -58.37 -0.06
CA SER A 261 -3.43 -58.10 -1.00
C SER A 261 -2.48 -57.02 -0.45
N ASN A 262 -1.20 -57.26 -0.67
CA ASN A 262 -0.07 -56.42 -0.26
C ASN A 262 -0.06 -55.08 -0.99
N ASN A 263 0.45 -54.03 -0.35
CA ASN A 263 1.67 -53.32 -0.80
C ASN A 263 2.04 -52.17 0.16
N SER A 264 3.21 -52.30 0.77
CA SER A 264 3.91 -51.26 1.53
C SER A 264 5.03 -50.65 0.67
N ALA A 265 5.05 -49.33 0.50
CA ALA A 265 6.28 -48.55 0.25
C ALA A 265 6.06 -47.04 0.53
N PRO A 266 7.09 -46.31 1.02
CA PRO A 266 6.98 -45.04 1.74
C PRO A 266 7.00 -43.77 0.83
N PRO A 267 6.67 -42.57 1.37
CA PRO A 267 6.66 -41.34 0.57
C PRO A 267 8.08 -40.84 0.27
N LYS A 268 8.30 -40.39 -0.97
CA LYS A 268 9.56 -39.80 -1.45
C LYS A 268 9.78 -38.38 -0.90
N PRO A 269 11.04 -37.95 -0.65
CA PRO A 269 11.35 -36.60 -0.18
C PRO A 269 11.18 -35.54 -1.27
N MET A 270 10.67 -34.36 -0.88
CA MET A 270 10.50 -33.18 -1.74
C MET A 270 11.84 -32.57 -2.14
N SER A 271 12.06 -32.44 -3.46
CA SER A 271 13.25 -31.83 -4.04
C SER A 271 13.25 -30.30 -3.91
N LEU A 272 14.34 -29.74 -3.37
CA LEU A 272 14.70 -28.32 -3.43
C LEU A 272 14.94 -27.92 -4.90
N LYS A 273 14.09 -27.05 -5.44
CA LYS A 273 14.23 -26.53 -6.81
C LYS A 273 14.98 -25.19 -6.79
N ILE A 274 16.28 -25.25 -7.07
CA ILE A 274 17.09 -24.08 -7.42
C ILE A 274 16.97 -23.92 -8.95
N GLU A 275 16.19 -22.94 -9.40
CA GLU A 275 16.16 -22.59 -10.83
C GLU A 275 17.37 -21.70 -11.16
N ARG A 276 18.32 -22.28 -11.89
CA ARG A 276 19.44 -21.59 -12.54
C ARG A 276 18.96 -21.15 -13.92
N ILE A 277 18.77 -19.85 -14.14
CA ILE A 277 18.36 -19.32 -15.44
C ILE A 277 19.57 -19.33 -16.38
N SER A 278 19.52 -20.16 -17.41
CA SER A 278 20.42 -20.16 -18.55
C SER A 278 20.01 -19.07 -19.56
N SER A 279 21.01 -18.29 -20.00
CA SER A 279 21.08 -17.54 -21.27
C SER A 279 19.92 -16.61 -21.62
N TRP A 280 20.11 -15.31 -21.43
CA TRP A 280 19.48 -14.32 -22.30
C TRP A 280 20.48 -13.94 -23.39
N LYS A 281 20.15 -14.32 -24.63
CA LYS A 281 20.78 -13.82 -25.85
C LYS A 281 20.48 -12.33 -25.99
N THR A 282 21.52 -11.54 -26.20
CA THR A 282 21.45 -10.15 -26.66
C THR A 282 20.75 -10.09 -28.03
N PRO A 283 19.73 -9.25 -28.24
CA PRO A 283 19.34 -8.85 -29.59
C PRO A 283 20.29 -7.76 -30.11
N PRO A 284 20.50 -7.65 -31.45
CA PRO A 284 21.50 -6.76 -32.02
C PRO A 284 21.12 -5.28 -31.86
N GLN A 285 22.16 -4.49 -31.61
CA GLN A 285 22.16 -3.04 -31.61
C GLN A 285 22.02 -2.53 -33.05
N GLU A 286 20.90 -1.89 -33.39
CA GLU A 286 20.74 -1.16 -34.64
C GLU A 286 20.35 0.30 -34.38
N ASN A 287 21.17 1.18 -34.98
CA ASN A 287 21.20 2.63 -34.98
C ASN A 287 19.87 3.37 -34.77
N ARG A 288 19.83 4.22 -33.73
CA ARG A 288 18.98 5.42 -33.73
C ARG A 288 19.57 6.61 -32.96
N ASP A 289 20.87 6.85 -33.11
CA ASP A 289 21.46 8.16 -32.80
C ASP A 289 21.37 9.06 -34.03
N LYS A 290 20.30 9.87 -34.10
CA LYS A 290 20.19 11.11 -34.90
C LYS A 290 18.81 11.75 -34.71
N ASN A 291 18.48 12.24 -33.50
CA ASN A 291 17.50 13.34 -33.40
C ASN A 291 17.40 14.11 -32.06
N LEU A 292 18.46 14.22 -31.25
CA LEU A 292 18.39 15.00 -30.00
C LEU A 292 19.58 15.96 -29.75
N SER A 293 20.29 16.38 -30.80
CA SER A 293 21.35 17.39 -30.67
C SER A 293 21.13 18.66 -31.51
N ARG A 294 19.86 19.06 -31.73
CA ARG A 294 19.51 20.27 -32.51
C ARG A 294 18.70 21.33 -31.77
N ARG A 295 18.79 21.39 -30.43
CA ARG A 295 18.12 22.43 -29.64
C ARG A 295 18.90 22.99 -28.45
N ARG A 296 20.22 22.82 -28.42
CA ARG A 296 21.11 23.43 -27.42
C ARG A 296 22.46 23.85 -28.00
N GLN A 297 22.45 24.61 -29.09
CA GLN A 297 23.58 25.47 -29.49
C GLN A 297 22.98 26.68 -30.19
N ASP A 298 22.65 27.72 -29.42
CA ASP A 298 22.48 29.09 -29.91
C ASP A 298 22.27 30.04 -28.73
N ARG A 299 23.29 30.18 -27.85
CA ARG A 299 23.46 31.36 -26.97
C ARG A 299 24.95 31.55 -26.63
N ARG A 300 25.44 32.77 -26.88
CA ARG A 300 26.81 33.36 -26.79
C ARG A 300 27.56 33.29 -28.13
N ALA A 301 28.03 34.36 -28.77
CA ALA A 301 28.49 35.66 -28.26
C ALA A 301 28.35 36.84 -29.27
N THR A 302 28.39 38.04 -28.70
CA THR A 302 28.44 39.47 -29.14
C THR A 302 29.57 39.83 -30.16
N PRO A 303 29.89 41.12 -30.46
CA PRO A 303 29.12 42.34 -30.81
C PRO A 303 29.68 43.07 -32.07
N THR A 304 28.94 43.96 -32.75
CA THR A 304 29.49 45.21 -33.36
C THR A 304 28.40 46.07 -34.03
N GLY A 305 28.48 47.40 -33.84
CA GLY A 305 28.10 48.39 -34.87
C GLY A 305 26.76 49.16 -34.72
N ARG A 306 26.78 50.27 -33.98
CA ARG A 306 25.93 51.47 -34.17
C ARG A 306 26.29 52.18 -35.52
N PRO A 307 25.59 53.24 -36.02
CA PRO A 307 24.72 54.23 -35.36
C PRO A 307 23.36 54.45 -36.10
N THR A 308 22.35 55.23 -35.70
CA THR A 308 22.27 56.68 -35.37
C THR A 308 20.77 57.01 -35.00
N PRO A 309 20.31 58.26 -34.78
CA PRO A 309 19.78 58.72 -33.49
C PRO A 309 18.27 59.10 -33.48
N CYS A 310 17.69 59.28 -32.30
CA CYS A 310 16.84 60.45 -32.06
C CYS A 310 16.74 60.73 -30.56
N ALA A 311 17.00 61.98 -30.20
CA ALA A 311 17.22 62.47 -28.86
C ALA A 311 15.94 63.07 -28.27
N GLU A 312 15.62 62.68 -27.04
CA GLU A 312 14.82 63.50 -26.13
C GLU A 312 15.62 64.74 -25.73
N ARG A 313 14.99 65.91 -25.95
CA ARG A 313 15.50 67.20 -25.49
C ARG A 313 14.77 67.53 -24.18
N ARG A 314 15.49 67.52 -23.06
CA ARG A 314 15.16 68.34 -21.89
C ARG A 314 15.80 69.71 -22.07
N GLY A 315 15.07 70.75 -21.67
CA GLY A 315 15.58 72.10 -21.46
C GLY A 315 14.42 73.02 -21.15
N GLY A 316 14.31 73.44 -19.89
CA GLY A 316 13.22 74.28 -19.41
C GLY A 316 13.31 75.74 -19.85
N VAL A 317 12.18 76.41 -19.71
CA VAL A 317 11.96 77.71 -19.04
C VAL A 317 10.59 77.60 -18.38
#